data_AF-A0A9P9I7I9-F1
#
_entry.id   AF-A0A9P9I7I9-F1
#
_cell.length_a   1.000
_cell.length_b   1.000
_cell.length_c   1.000
_cell.angle_alpha   90.00
_cell.angle_beta   90.00
_cell.angle_gamma   90.00
#
_symmetry.space_group_name_H-M   'P 1'
#
loop_
_entity.id
_entity.type
_entity.pdbx_description
1 polymer ?
#
loop_
_entity_poly.entity_id
_entity_poly.type
_entity_poly.pdbx_seq_one_letter_code
_entity_poly.pdbx_strand_id
1 'polypeptide(L)'
;MGYLEEAIHTARQAVESTPDDHPDRAGRLNNLGNKFESWYEWTGEMKGLEEASTYLLEAWACLNALPFHRVRAAALCLKLLATQHRVDEAIDLGTGILDLLPSVHTRALDRNDQQFVMSTFAGAASDLCAFFLSANRLSEALEYLEQGRAVIISQLLDDRTDVSLLRRDHSQLADQYQSLVDEMNTHIRQTTPDVVETLIRKRRQEAAAKLDMCLKEIRRVPGHERFILGQTVAKMQESVTEGSIVVINVTDFRSDAILISNNILTTITFPDLSASDARSWVSKDWSTKKKAEQRGKNNQFLDYLSWLWHACVKHILAEISATQKHPSEGLPQV
;
A
#
# COMPACT_ATOMS: atom_id res chain seq x y z
N MET A 1 6.80 15.27 -27.87
CA MET A 1 5.38 15.58 -28.06
C MET A 1 4.71 14.59 -29.02
N GLY A 2 5.07 14.56 -30.32
CA GLY A 2 4.41 13.68 -31.31
C GLY A 2 4.31 12.18 -30.96
N TYR A 3 5.38 11.55 -30.47
CA TYR A 3 5.32 10.13 -30.06
C TYR A 3 4.43 9.87 -28.83
N LEU A 4 4.28 10.85 -27.93
CA LEU A 4 3.44 10.69 -26.74
C LEU A 4 1.97 10.87 -27.11
N GLU A 5 1.64 11.82 -27.96
CA GLU A 5 0.30 12.02 -28.51
C GLU A 5 -0.15 10.80 -29.32
N GLU A 6 0.74 10.26 -30.17
CA GLU A 6 0.49 9.03 -30.92
C GLU A 6 0.31 7.82 -29.99
N ALA A 7 1.10 7.72 -28.92
CA ALA A 7 0.94 6.67 -27.91
C ALA A 7 -0.40 6.78 -27.17
N ILE A 8 -0.83 7.99 -26.80
CA ILE A 8 -2.15 8.24 -26.18
C ILE A 8 -3.27 7.86 -27.17
N HIS A 9 -3.15 8.28 -28.43
CA HIS A 9 -4.13 7.96 -29.46
C HIS A 9 -4.28 6.44 -29.65
N THR A 10 -3.16 5.73 -29.79
CA THR A 10 -3.14 4.28 -29.95
C THR A 10 -3.69 3.57 -28.71
N ALA A 11 -3.33 4.02 -27.50
CA ALA A 11 -3.84 3.46 -26.26
C ALA A 11 -5.36 3.69 -26.11
N ARG A 12 -5.88 4.84 -26.52
CA ARG A 12 -7.31 5.13 -26.54
C ARG A 12 -8.06 4.22 -27.50
N GLN A 13 -7.57 4.06 -28.73
CA GLN A 13 -8.15 3.12 -29.70
C GLN A 13 -8.17 1.68 -29.17
N ALA A 14 -7.11 1.27 -28.46
CA ALA A 14 -7.06 -0.05 -27.84
C ALA A 14 -8.16 -0.21 -26.78
N VAL A 15 -8.37 0.78 -25.90
CA VAL A 15 -9.46 0.77 -24.91
C VAL A 15 -10.83 0.72 -25.60
N GLU A 16 -11.08 1.59 -26.57
CA GLU A 16 -12.35 1.66 -27.32
C GLU A 16 -12.67 0.37 -28.09
N SER A 17 -11.64 -0.33 -28.58
CA SER A 17 -11.78 -1.63 -29.25
C SER A 17 -11.93 -2.81 -28.28
N THR A 18 -11.93 -2.55 -26.97
CA THR A 18 -12.06 -3.59 -25.94
C THR A 18 -13.46 -3.56 -25.35
N PRO A 19 -14.20 -4.69 -25.36
CA PRO A 19 -15.46 -4.78 -24.64
C PRO A 19 -15.31 -4.46 -23.16
N ASP A 20 -16.32 -3.82 -22.56
CA ASP A 20 -16.29 -3.40 -21.16
C ASP A 20 -16.11 -4.56 -20.18
N ASP A 21 -16.55 -5.75 -20.56
CA ASP A 21 -16.47 -6.95 -19.75
C ASP A 21 -15.18 -7.77 -19.98
N HIS A 22 -14.29 -7.32 -20.87
CA HIS A 22 -13.08 -8.04 -21.22
C HIS A 22 -12.03 -7.98 -20.09
N PRO A 23 -11.38 -9.11 -19.73
CA PRO A 23 -10.41 -9.18 -18.62
C PRO A 23 -9.22 -8.23 -18.79
N ASP A 24 -8.74 -8.05 -20.02
CA ASP A 24 -7.59 -7.19 -20.32
C ASP A 24 -7.92 -5.69 -20.34
N ARG A 25 -9.20 -5.30 -20.22
CA ARG A 25 -9.60 -3.88 -20.30
C ARG A 25 -8.92 -3.04 -19.21
N ALA A 26 -8.85 -3.55 -17.98
CA ALA A 26 -8.15 -2.88 -16.88
C ALA A 26 -6.67 -2.65 -17.20
N GLY A 27 -6.01 -3.61 -17.87
CA GLY A 27 -4.62 -3.48 -18.30
C GLY A 27 -4.44 -2.38 -19.36
N ARG A 28 -5.37 -2.30 -20.33
CA ARG A 28 -5.36 -1.28 -21.39
C ARG A 28 -5.63 0.12 -20.84
N LEU A 29 -6.62 0.25 -19.94
CA LEU A 29 -6.91 1.48 -19.21
C LEU A 29 -5.73 1.94 -18.35
N ASN A 30 -5.08 1.03 -17.63
CA ASN A 30 -3.88 1.35 -16.86
C ASN A 30 -2.77 1.90 -17.77
N ASN A 31 -2.60 1.32 -18.97
CA ASN A 31 -1.62 1.81 -19.93
C ASN A 31 -1.98 3.21 -20.44
N LEU A 32 -3.26 3.48 -20.69
CA LEU A 32 -3.74 4.81 -21.09
C LEU A 32 -3.52 5.83 -19.96
N GLY A 33 -3.86 5.49 -18.72
CA GLY A 33 -3.61 6.31 -17.54
C GLY A 33 -2.13 6.69 -17.39
N ASN A 34 -1.22 5.73 -17.53
CA ASN A 34 0.23 5.98 -17.53
C ASN A 34 0.65 7.00 -18.61
N LYS A 35 0.06 6.96 -19.81
CA LYS A 35 0.41 7.90 -20.88
C LYS A 35 -0.06 9.32 -20.57
N PHE A 36 -1.21 9.47 -19.91
CA PHE A 36 -1.70 10.75 -19.44
C PHE A 36 -0.90 11.32 -18.27
N GLU A 37 -0.43 10.46 -17.36
CA GLU A 37 0.53 10.84 -16.32
C GLU A 37 1.84 11.35 -16.95
N SER A 38 2.43 10.61 -17.88
CA SER A 38 3.63 11.07 -18.60
C SER A 38 3.41 12.36 -19.39
N TRP A 39 2.19 12.59 -19.87
CA TRP A 39 1.84 13.85 -20.53
C TRP A 39 1.81 15.00 -19.53
N TYR A 40 1.22 14.82 -18.34
CA TYR A 40 1.30 15.80 -17.27
C TYR A 40 2.75 16.07 -16.84
N GLU A 41 3.58 15.04 -16.67
CA GLU A 41 5.00 15.23 -16.31
C GLU A 41 5.75 16.10 -17.33
N TRP A 42 5.33 16.04 -18.59
CA TRP A 42 5.95 16.77 -19.68
C TRP A 42 5.37 18.19 -19.89
N THR A 43 4.06 18.37 -19.74
CA THR A 43 3.38 19.65 -20.00
C THR A 43 3.15 20.48 -18.74
N GLY A 44 3.06 19.85 -17.57
CA GLY A 44 2.55 20.44 -16.33
C GLY A 44 1.05 20.71 -16.33
N GLU A 45 0.31 20.28 -17.36
CA GLU A 45 -1.12 20.55 -17.48
C GLU A 45 -1.95 19.57 -16.64
N MET A 46 -2.64 20.08 -15.61
CA MET A 46 -3.44 19.27 -14.67
C MET A 46 -4.47 18.36 -15.33
N LYS A 47 -4.95 18.72 -16.53
CA LYS A 47 -5.82 17.88 -17.36
C LYS A 47 -5.27 16.46 -17.55
N GLY A 48 -3.94 16.30 -17.61
CA GLY A 48 -3.28 15.02 -17.72
C GLY A 48 -3.51 14.14 -16.50
N LEU A 49 -3.40 14.70 -15.31
CA LEU A 49 -3.68 13.97 -14.06
C LEU A 49 -5.15 13.62 -13.91
N GLU A 50 -6.05 14.52 -14.30
CA GLU A 50 -7.49 14.30 -14.26
C GLU A 50 -7.90 13.13 -15.18
N GLU A 51 -7.44 13.14 -16.43
CA GLU A 51 -7.66 12.06 -17.40
C GLU A 51 -7.01 10.75 -16.90
N ALA A 52 -5.76 10.81 -16.43
CA ALA A 52 -5.07 9.64 -15.90
C ALA A 52 -5.85 8.99 -14.74
N SER A 53 -6.30 9.79 -13.79
CA SER A 53 -7.06 9.31 -12.63
C SER A 53 -8.40 8.73 -13.04
N THR A 54 -9.07 9.34 -14.02
CA THR A 54 -10.34 8.83 -14.57
C THR A 54 -10.16 7.42 -15.13
N TYR A 55 -9.19 7.20 -16.04
CA TYR A 55 -8.98 5.86 -16.61
C TYR A 55 -8.47 4.84 -15.59
N LEU A 56 -7.69 5.26 -14.59
CA LEU A 56 -7.22 4.34 -13.54
C LEU A 56 -8.36 3.94 -12.58
N LEU A 57 -9.28 4.84 -12.25
CA LEU A 57 -10.48 4.53 -11.49
C LEU A 57 -11.43 3.60 -12.28
N GLU A 58 -11.56 3.79 -13.60
CA GLU A 58 -12.26 2.82 -14.45
C GLU A 58 -11.59 1.45 -14.40
N ALA A 59 -10.26 1.39 -14.40
CA ALA A 59 -9.53 0.12 -14.35
C ALA A 59 -9.74 -0.60 -13.02
N TRP A 60 -9.80 0.15 -11.92
CA TRP A 60 -10.16 -0.35 -10.60
C TRP A 60 -11.58 -0.95 -10.58
N ALA A 61 -12.52 -0.30 -11.26
CA ALA A 61 -13.92 -0.70 -11.35
C ALA A 61 -14.18 -1.94 -12.24
N CYS A 62 -13.22 -2.38 -13.06
CA CYS A 62 -13.33 -3.57 -13.90
C CYS A 62 -13.34 -4.87 -13.05
N LEU A 63 -14.49 -5.27 -12.50
CA LEU A 63 -14.64 -6.49 -11.67
C LEU A 63 -14.30 -7.80 -12.42
N ASN A 64 -14.31 -7.75 -13.76
CA ASN A 64 -13.91 -8.86 -14.62
C ASN A 64 -12.40 -8.97 -14.79
N ALA A 65 -11.60 -7.98 -14.39
CA ALA A 65 -10.16 -8.04 -14.50
C ALA A 65 -9.54 -8.83 -13.33
N LEU A 66 -8.32 -9.33 -13.54
CA LEU A 66 -7.55 -9.94 -12.46
C LEU A 66 -7.34 -8.94 -11.31
N PRO A 67 -7.46 -9.36 -10.04
CA PRO A 67 -7.24 -8.50 -8.88
C PRO A 67 -5.93 -7.72 -8.95
N PHE A 68 -4.85 -8.37 -9.44
CA PHE A 68 -3.56 -7.73 -9.64
C PHE A 68 -3.64 -6.46 -10.52
N HIS A 69 -4.30 -6.52 -11.68
CA HIS A 69 -4.38 -5.37 -12.59
C HIS A 69 -5.19 -4.22 -12.00
N ARG A 70 -6.23 -4.56 -11.23
CA ARG A 70 -7.06 -3.58 -10.51
C ARG A 70 -6.26 -2.88 -9.43
N VAL A 71 -5.60 -3.64 -8.55
CA VAL A 71 -4.76 -3.08 -7.48
C VAL A 71 -3.63 -2.24 -8.05
N ARG A 72 -2.98 -2.68 -9.13
CA ARG A 72 -1.91 -1.92 -9.77
C ARG A 72 -2.40 -0.55 -10.26
N ALA A 73 -3.55 -0.50 -10.93
CA ALA A 73 -4.12 0.75 -11.41
C ALA A 73 -4.52 1.67 -10.25
N ALA A 74 -5.16 1.12 -9.22
CA ALA A 74 -5.58 1.86 -8.04
C ALA A 74 -4.39 2.43 -7.25
N ALA A 75 -3.31 1.65 -7.09
CA ALA A 75 -2.10 2.10 -6.39
C ALA A 75 -1.39 3.25 -7.12
N LEU A 76 -1.42 3.25 -8.45
CA LEU A 76 -0.95 4.41 -9.22
C LEU A 76 -1.87 5.61 -9.01
N CYS A 77 -3.19 5.40 -9.11
CA CYS A 77 -4.16 6.47 -8.94
C CYS A 77 -4.06 7.14 -7.57
N LEU A 78 -3.78 6.38 -6.49
CA LEU A 78 -3.54 6.94 -5.15
C LEU A 78 -2.52 8.08 -5.16
N LYS A 79 -1.40 7.88 -5.88
CA LYS A 79 -0.35 8.90 -5.99
C LYS A 79 -0.83 10.13 -6.74
N LEU A 80 -1.62 9.94 -7.80
CA LEU A 80 -2.18 11.05 -8.58
C LEU A 80 -3.21 11.84 -7.78
N LEU A 81 -4.01 11.17 -6.95
CA LEU A 81 -5.00 11.80 -6.07
C LEU A 81 -4.33 12.65 -4.98
N ALA A 82 -3.12 12.28 -4.53
CA ALA A 82 -2.32 13.10 -3.62
C ALA A 82 -2.00 14.46 -4.26
N THR A 83 -1.51 14.45 -5.51
CA THR A 83 -1.18 15.66 -6.29
C THR A 83 -2.42 16.50 -6.61
N GLN A 84 -3.59 15.87 -6.74
CA GLN A 84 -4.87 16.56 -6.96
C GLN A 84 -5.57 17.01 -5.66
N HIS A 85 -5.00 16.73 -4.49
CA HIS A 85 -5.60 17.01 -3.18
C HIS A 85 -7.01 16.39 -2.95
N ARG A 86 -7.28 15.24 -3.56
CA ARG A 86 -8.56 14.51 -3.45
C ARG A 86 -8.51 13.47 -2.32
N VAL A 87 -8.46 13.95 -1.08
CA VAL A 87 -8.19 13.11 0.12
C VAL A 87 -9.24 12.03 0.35
N ASP A 88 -10.53 12.37 0.35
CA ASP A 88 -11.59 11.40 0.67
C ASP A 88 -11.64 10.24 -0.33
N GLU A 89 -11.56 10.56 -1.62
CA GLU A 89 -11.51 9.56 -2.69
C GLU A 89 -10.26 8.67 -2.61
N ALA A 90 -9.13 9.24 -2.18
CA ALA A 90 -7.91 8.47 -1.98
C ALA A 90 -8.03 7.50 -0.78
N ILE A 91 -8.69 7.93 0.30
CA ILE A 91 -8.97 7.05 1.46
C ILE A 91 -9.86 5.88 1.04
N ASP A 92 -10.94 6.15 0.29
CA ASP A 92 -11.85 5.11 -0.19
C ASP A 92 -11.13 4.13 -1.12
N LEU A 93 -10.34 4.65 -2.06
CA LEU A 93 -9.56 3.83 -2.99
C LEU A 93 -8.50 2.98 -2.28
N GLY A 94 -7.74 3.58 -1.37
CA GLY A 94 -6.67 2.87 -0.64
C GLY A 94 -7.22 1.81 0.31
N THR A 95 -8.35 2.09 0.95
CA THR A 95 -9.07 1.09 1.76
C THR A 95 -9.48 -0.10 0.90
N GLY A 96 -10.08 0.16 -0.27
CA GLY A 96 -10.45 -0.87 -1.23
C GLY A 96 -9.25 -1.69 -1.73
N ILE A 97 -8.09 -1.06 -1.93
CA ILE A 97 -6.85 -1.77 -2.27
C ILE A 97 -6.49 -2.77 -1.18
N LEU A 98 -6.43 -2.34 0.09
CA LEU A 98 -6.02 -3.21 1.21
C LEU A 98 -7.02 -4.33 1.49
N ASP A 99 -8.30 -4.13 1.18
CA ASP A 99 -9.32 -5.18 1.26
C ASP A 99 -9.19 -6.22 0.14
N LEU A 100 -8.81 -5.80 -1.07
CA LEU A 100 -8.61 -6.71 -2.20
C LEU A 100 -7.25 -7.41 -2.18
N LEU A 101 -6.26 -6.83 -1.50
CA LEU A 101 -4.85 -7.28 -1.48
C LEU A 101 -4.66 -8.76 -1.05
N PRO A 102 -5.36 -9.28 -0.02
CA PRO A 102 -5.31 -10.70 0.36
C PRO A 102 -5.69 -11.65 -0.78
N SER A 103 -6.50 -11.19 -1.72
CA SER A 103 -6.95 -12.00 -2.86
C SER A 103 -5.96 -12.00 -4.02
N VAL A 104 -4.87 -11.23 -4.00
CA VAL A 104 -3.92 -11.18 -5.11
C VAL A 104 -2.92 -12.34 -5.01
N HIS A 105 -2.87 -13.19 -6.02
CA HIS A 105 -1.85 -14.25 -6.11
C HIS A 105 -0.57 -13.74 -6.77
N THR A 106 0.51 -13.67 -5.99
CA THR A 106 1.84 -13.30 -6.48
C THR A 106 2.62 -14.50 -7.02
N ARG A 107 2.28 -15.73 -6.60
CA ARG A 107 3.00 -16.97 -6.99
C ARG A 107 2.94 -17.32 -8.47
N ALA A 108 1.90 -16.92 -9.18
CA ALA A 108 1.79 -17.17 -10.62
C ALA A 108 2.62 -16.18 -11.46
N LEU A 109 3.16 -15.14 -10.82
CA LEU A 109 3.97 -14.11 -11.44
C LEU A 109 5.44 -14.49 -11.43
N ASP A 110 6.21 -13.93 -12.36
CA ASP A 110 7.67 -14.06 -12.34
C ASP A 110 8.28 -13.30 -11.14
N ARG A 111 9.56 -13.54 -10.86
CA ARG A 111 10.24 -12.91 -9.70
C ARG A 111 10.26 -11.39 -9.75
N ASN A 112 10.34 -10.79 -10.94
CA ASN A 112 10.37 -9.33 -11.09
C ASN A 112 8.98 -8.76 -10.81
N ASP A 113 7.93 -9.40 -11.32
CA ASP A 113 6.55 -9.05 -11.06
C ASP A 113 6.19 -9.23 -9.57
N GLN A 114 6.68 -10.29 -8.92
CA GLN A 114 6.53 -10.48 -7.46
C GLN A 114 7.17 -9.32 -6.68
N GLN A 115 8.41 -8.94 -7.02
CA GLN A 115 9.09 -7.82 -6.38
C GLN A 115 8.35 -6.50 -6.62
N PHE A 116 7.88 -6.28 -7.84
CA PHE A 116 7.08 -5.10 -8.18
C PHE A 116 5.79 -5.04 -7.37
N VAL A 117 5.09 -6.17 -7.23
CA VAL A 117 3.86 -6.27 -6.44
C VAL A 117 4.12 -5.94 -4.98
N MET A 118 5.17 -6.50 -4.37
CA MET A 118 5.52 -6.21 -2.97
C MET A 118 5.84 -4.72 -2.76
N SER A 119 6.60 -4.12 -3.68
CA SER A 119 6.89 -2.68 -3.64
C SER A 119 5.63 -1.83 -3.78
N THR A 120 4.74 -2.19 -4.71
CA THR A 120 3.46 -1.49 -4.95
C THR A 120 2.56 -1.56 -3.71
N PHE A 121 2.50 -2.73 -3.06
CA PHE A 121 1.69 -2.94 -1.86
C PHE A 121 2.21 -2.16 -0.66
N ALA A 122 3.52 -2.18 -0.43
CA ALA A 122 4.13 -1.38 0.63
C ALA A 122 3.87 0.11 0.41
N GLY A 123 4.01 0.59 -0.84
CA GLY A 123 3.70 1.97 -1.20
C GLY A 123 2.24 2.35 -0.92
N ALA A 124 1.28 1.52 -1.36
CA ALA A 124 -0.15 1.81 -1.18
C ALA A 124 -0.57 1.91 0.29
N ALA A 125 -0.04 1.04 1.17
CA ALA A 125 -0.31 1.12 2.60
C ALA A 125 0.26 2.40 3.23
N SER A 126 1.49 2.78 2.86
CA SER A 126 2.12 4.03 3.31
C SER A 126 1.38 5.27 2.81
N ASP A 127 0.96 5.28 1.55
CA ASP A 127 0.20 6.38 0.94
C ASP A 127 -1.17 6.54 1.64
N LEU A 128 -1.90 5.44 1.84
CA LEU A 128 -3.17 5.46 2.58
C LEU A 128 -3.00 5.97 4.02
N CYS A 129 -1.94 5.53 4.72
CA CYS A 129 -1.61 6.04 6.05
C CYS A 129 -1.42 7.56 6.03
N ALA A 130 -0.67 8.09 5.06
CA ALA A 130 -0.49 9.54 4.92
C ALA A 130 -1.80 10.29 4.62
N PHE A 131 -2.72 9.71 3.85
CA PHE A 131 -4.06 10.29 3.66
C PHE A 131 -4.89 10.33 4.94
N PHE A 132 -4.93 9.24 5.72
CA PHE A 132 -5.60 9.24 7.02
C PHE A 132 -5.00 10.27 7.98
N LEU A 133 -3.67 10.41 8.01
CA LEU A 133 -3.00 11.44 8.81
C LEU A 133 -3.34 12.85 8.33
N SER A 134 -3.52 13.06 7.02
CA SER A 134 -3.97 14.36 6.49
C SER A 134 -5.40 14.71 6.91
N ALA A 135 -6.24 13.69 7.13
CA ALA A 135 -7.60 13.82 7.63
C ALA A 135 -7.69 13.76 9.18
N ASN A 136 -6.56 13.76 9.90
CA ASN A 136 -6.50 13.65 11.36
C ASN A 136 -7.15 12.37 11.94
N ARG A 137 -7.10 11.26 11.19
CA ARG A 137 -7.63 9.93 11.56
C ARG A 137 -6.51 8.99 11.99
N LEU A 138 -5.85 9.30 13.11
CA LEU A 138 -4.60 8.64 13.53
C LEU A 138 -4.76 7.14 13.79
N SER A 139 -5.84 6.72 14.46
CA SER A 139 -6.07 5.31 14.77
C SER A 139 -6.21 4.47 13.51
N GLU A 140 -6.95 4.98 12.53
CA GLU A 140 -7.17 4.30 11.25
C GLU A 140 -5.90 4.28 10.40
N ALA A 141 -5.12 5.37 10.40
CA ALA A 141 -3.83 5.41 9.75
C ALA A 141 -2.92 4.26 10.20
N LEU A 142 -2.85 4.04 11.53
CA LEU A 142 -2.03 2.99 12.12
C LEU A 142 -2.60 1.59 11.84
N GLU A 143 -3.91 1.39 11.99
CA GLU A 143 -4.53 0.07 11.77
C GLU A 143 -4.43 -0.40 10.31
N TYR A 144 -4.66 0.50 9.34
CA TYR A 144 -4.53 0.16 7.93
C TYR A 144 -3.08 -0.02 7.50
N LEU A 145 -2.13 0.75 8.07
CA LEU A 145 -0.70 0.52 7.83
C LEU A 145 -0.29 -0.88 8.31
N GLU A 146 -0.78 -1.30 9.46
CA GLU A 146 -0.51 -2.62 10.04
C GLU A 146 -1.22 -3.75 9.30
N GLN A 147 -2.44 -3.52 8.80
CA GLN A 147 -3.11 -4.44 7.89
C GLN A 147 -2.25 -4.64 6.63
N GLY A 148 -1.79 -3.55 5.99
CA GLY A 148 -0.91 -3.64 4.82
C GLY A 148 0.36 -4.44 5.10
N ARG A 149 1.03 -4.17 6.23
CA ARG A 149 2.21 -4.93 6.67
C ARG A 149 1.91 -6.41 6.90
N ALA A 150 0.80 -6.74 7.56
CA ALA A 150 0.41 -8.13 7.82
C ALA A 150 0.20 -8.91 6.52
N VAL A 151 -0.46 -8.32 5.52
CA VAL A 151 -0.65 -8.97 4.23
C VAL A 151 0.68 -9.15 3.48
N ILE A 152 1.55 -8.13 3.47
CA ILE A 152 2.87 -8.23 2.82
C ILE A 152 3.73 -9.32 3.48
N ILE A 153 3.76 -9.36 4.81
CA ILE A 153 4.51 -10.38 5.56
C ILE A 153 3.96 -11.77 5.26
N SER A 154 2.64 -11.95 5.23
CA SER A 154 2.02 -13.24 4.89
C SER A 154 2.35 -13.69 3.45
N GLN A 155 2.45 -12.75 2.51
CA GLN A 155 2.85 -13.06 1.13
C GLN A 155 4.36 -13.37 1.00
N LEU A 156 5.21 -12.71 1.80
CA LEU A 156 6.67 -12.88 1.75
C LEU A 156 7.17 -14.13 2.47
N LEU A 157 6.57 -14.48 3.61
CA LEU A 157 7.06 -15.57 4.44
C LEU A 157 6.65 -16.96 3.95
N ASP A 158 5.91 -17.06 2.84
CA ASP A 158 5.28 -18.31 2.33
C ASP A 158 4.35 -19.03 3.34
N ASP A 159 4.30 -18.54 4.58
CA ASP A 159 3.42 -18.91 5.65
C ASP A 159 2.11 -18.14 5.48
N ARG A 160 1.15 -18.78 4.83
CA ARG A 160 -0.24 -18.51 5.16
C ARG A 160 -0.52 -19.07 6.56
N THR A 161 0.19 -18.64 7.58
CA THR A 161 0.01 -19.09 8.97
C THR A 161 -1.44 -18.98 9.36
N ASP A 162 -2.10 -17.87 8.99
CA ASP A 162 -3.53 -17.67 9.19
C ASP A 162 -4.38 -18.74 8.49
N VAL A 163 -4.13 -19.05 7.20
CA VAL A 163 -4.88 -20.07 6.45
C VAL A 163 -4.56 -21.48 6.93
N SER A 164 -3.33 -21.75 7.34
CA SER A 164 -2.89 -23.05 7.88
C SER A 164 -3.50 -23.30 9.25
N LEU A 165 -3.54 -22.29 10.12
CA LEU A 165 -4.25 -22.32 11.40
C LEU A 165 -5.75 -22.52 11.17
N LEU A 166 -6.34 -21.75 10.24
CA LEU A 166 -7.75 -21.91 9.87
C LEU A 166 -8.03 -23.30 9.30
N ARG A 167 -7.13 -23.87 8.49
CA ARG A 167 -7.28 -25.21 7.91
C ARG A 167 -7.22 -26.30 8.97
N ARG A 168 -6.40 -26.12 10.02
CA ARG A 168 -6.32 -27.05 11.14
C ARG A 168 -7.62 -27.05 11.95
N ASP A 169 -8.17 -25.88 12.22
CA ASP A 169 -9.32 -25.73 13.11
C ASP A 169 -10.66 -25.88 12.35
N HIS A 170 -10.72 -25.40 11.10
CA HIS A 170 -11.89 -25.36 10.21
C HIS A 170 -11.51 -25.56 8.72
N SER A 171 -11.17 -26.81 8.35
CA SER A 171 -10.70 -27.16 6.99
C SER A 171 -11.63 -26.72 5.86
N GLN A 172 -12.95 -26.88 6.02
CA GLN A 172 -13.93 -26.53 4.98
C GLN A 172 -13.94 -25.03 4.67
N LEU A 173 -13.86 -24.16 5.69
CA LEU A 173 -13.81 -22.71 5.49
C LEU A 173 -12.50 -22.28 4.84
N ALA A 174 -11.38 -22.91 5.23
CA ALA A 174 -10.09 -22.66 4.60
C ALA A 174 -10.06 -23.07 3.12
N ASP A 175 -10.68 -24.20 2.78
CA ASP A 175 -10.80 -24.68 1.41
C ASP A 175 -11.72 -23.78 0.56
N GLN A 176 -12.85 -23.34 1.14
CA GLN A 176 -13.74 -22.40 0.48
C GLN A 176 -13.04 -21.06 0.20
N TYR A 177 -12.34 -20.50 1.20
CA TYR A 177 -11.55 -19.27 1.03
C TYR A 177 -10.53 -19.43 -0.09
N GLN A 178 -9.74 -20.52 -0.04
CA GLN A 178 -8.72 -20.77 -1.06
C GLN A 178 -9.31 -20.92 -2.46
N SER A 179 -10.41 -21.65 -2.61
CA SER A 179 -11.10 -21.84 -3.89
C SER A 179 -11.60 -20.52 -4.47
N LEU A 180 -12.16 -19.64 -3.64
CA LEU A 180 -12.64 -18.32 -4.08
C LEU A 180 -11.49 -17.45 -4.56
N VAL A 181 -10.36 -17.44 -3.83
CA VAL A 181 -9.17 -16.70 -4.25
C VAL A 181 -8.57 -17.29 -5.54
N ASP A 182 -8.55 -18.62 -5.70
CA ASP A 182 -8.08 -19.28 -6.93
C ASP A 182 -8.97 -18.93 -8.14
N GLU A 183 -10.30 -18.94 -7.96
CA GLU A 183 -11.25 -18.54 -9.00
C GLU A 183 -11.05 -17.09 -9.44
N MET A 184 -10.82 -16.17 -8.50
CA MET A 184 -10.56 -14.76 -8.80
C MET A 184 -9.29 -14.56 -9.65
N ASN A 185 -8.27 -15.39 -9.43
CA ASN A 185 -6.98 -15.30 -10.12
C ASN A 185 -6.84 -16.23 -11.32
N THR A 186 -7.92 -16.90 -11.76
CA THR A 186 -7.87 -17.80 -12.91
C THR A 186 -7.50 -17.03 -14.17
N HIS A 187 -6.41 -17.39 -14.85
CA HIS A 187 -5.98 -16.70 -16.08
C HIS A 187 -6.77 -17.15 -17.31
N ILE A 188 -7.11 -16.20 -18.18
CA ILE A 188 -7.70 -16.47 -19.50
C ILE A 188 -6.55 -16.45 -20.52
N ARG A 189 -6.37 -17.55 -21.26
CA ARG A 189 -5.38 -17.64 -22.34
C ARG A 189 -5.98 -17.20 -23.66
N GLN A 190 -5.17 -16.71 -24.59
CA GLN A 190 -5.61 -16.32 -25.94
C GLN A 190 -6.29 -17.45 -26.73
N THR A 191 -6.05 -18.71 -26.38
CA THR A 191 -6.67 -19.89 -27.02
C THR A 191 -7.95 -20.36 -26.31
N THR A 192 -8.43 -19.62 -25.31
CA THR A 192 -9.63 -20.00 -24.55
C THR A 192 -10.88 -19.75 -25.42
N PRO A 193 -11.79 -20.72 -25.58
CA PRO A 193 -13.03 -20.50 -26.31
C PRO A 193 -13.90 -19.42 -25.65
N ASP A 194 -14.58 -18.56 -26.43
CA ASP A 194 -15.41 -17.45 -25.95
C ASP A 194 -16.44 -17.85 -24.88
N VAL A 195 -17.04 -19.04 -25.01
CA VAL A 195 -18.01 -19.58 -24.03
C VAL A 195 -17.34 -19.85 -22.67
N VAL A 196 -16.12 -20.40 -22.70
CA VAL A 196 -15.33 -20.68 -21.50
C VAL A 196 -14.84 -19.37 -20.88
N GLU A 197 -14.45 -18.40 -21.72
CA GLU A 197 -14.04 -17.08 -21.26
C GLU A 197 -15.18 -16.35 -20.52
N THR A 198 -16.38 -16.33 -21.11
CA THR A 198 -17.58 -15.73 -20.51
C THR A 198 -17.90 -16.36 -19.16
N LEU A 199 -17.76 -17.69 -19.05
CA LEU A 199 -17.96 -18.40 -17.79
C LEU A 199 -16.91 -18.01 -16.73
N ILE A 200 -15.64 -17.91 -17.12
CA ILE A 200 -14.56 -17.49 -16.21
C ILE A 200 -14.82 -16.06 -15.70
N ARG A 201 -15.22 -15.13 -16.58
CA ARG A 201 -15.55 -13.74 -16.20
C ARG A 201 -16.66 -13.71 -15.16
N LYS A 202 -17.77 -14.42 -15.41
CA LYS A 202 -18.90 -14.51 -14.48
C LYS A 202 -18.50 -15.13 -13.13
N ARG A 203 -17.74 -16.23 -13.16
CA ARG A 203 -17.24 -16.88 -11.93
C ARG A 203 -16.34 -15.96 -11.13
N ARG A 204 -15.45 -15.20 -11.77
CA ARG A 204 -14.59 -14.21 -11.10
C ARG A 204 -15.40 -13.16 -10.34
N GLN A 205 -16.45 -12.60 -10.96
CA GLN A 205 -17.33 -11.62 -10.30
C GLN A 205 -18.07 -12.23 -9.11
N GLU A 206 -18.63 -13.43 -9.28
CA GLU A 206 -19.32 -14.13 -8.20
C GLU A 206 -18.37 -14.50 -7.05
N ALA A 207 -17.14 -14.92 -7.37
CA ALA A 207 -16.12 -15.27 -6.38
C ALA A 207 -15.72 -14.04 -5.55
N ALA A 208 -15.56 -12.87 -6.17
CA ALA A 208 -15.29 -11.63 -5.47
C ALA A 208 -16.40 -11.29 -4.46
N ALA A 209 -17.67 -11.37 -4.87
CA ALA A 209 -18.80 -11.10 -3.97
C ALA A 209 -18.91 -12.12 -2.83
N LYS A 210 -18.62 -13.40 -3.10
CA LYS A 210 -18.63 -14.48 -2.09
C LYS A 210 -17.44 -14.40 -1.13
N LEU A 211 -16.29 -13.87 -1.57
CA LEU A 211 -15.09 -13.75 -0.75
C LEU A 211 -15.31 -12.83 0.45
N ASP A 212 -15.99 -11.70 0.25
CA ASP A 212 -16.32 -10.76 1.34
C ASP A 212 -17.19 -11.41 2.41
N MET A 213 -18.15 -12.25 2.00
CA MET A 213 -18.99 -13.02 2.92
C MET A 213 -18.16 -14.08 3.64
N CYS A 214 -17.32 -14.81 2.92
CA CYS A 214 -16.44 -15.84 3.48
C CYS A 214 -15.49 -15.26 4.54
N LEU A 215 -14.87 -14.10 4.27
CA LEU A 215 -14.02 -13.40 5.24
C LEU A 215 -14.78 -13.01 6.51
N LYS A 216 -16.03 -12.55 6.39
CA LYS A 216 -16.89 -12.24 7.55
C LYS A 216 -17.24 -13.48 8.36
N GLU A 217 -17.44 -14.62 7.71
CA GLU A 217 -17.70 -15.90 8.38
C GLU A 217 -16.45 -16.41 9.12
N ILE A 218 -15.28 -16.35 8.48
CA ILE A 218 -14.00 -16.74 9.11
C ILE A 218 -13.76 -15.89 10.36
N ARG A 219 -13.98 -14.58 10.28
CA ARG A 219 -13.79 -13.66 11.42
C ARG A 219 -14.80 -13.83 12.55
N ARG A 220 -15.82 -14.68 12.40
CA ARG A 220 -16.74 -15.06 13.50
C ARG A 220 -16.30 -16.32 14.24
N VAL A 221 -15.32 -17.05 13.69
CA VAL A 221 -14.79 -18.26 14.32
C VAL A 221 -13.88 -17.86 15.50
N PRO A 222 -14.06 -18.46 16.70
CA PRO A 222 -13.20 -18.21 17.84
C PRO A 222 -11.72 -18.45 17.52
N GLY A 223 -10.87 -17.46 17.80
CA GLY A 223 -9.43 -17.51 17.51
C GLY A 223 -9.04 -17.05 16.10
N HIS A 224 -10.00 -16.77 15.22
CA HIS A 224 -9.79 -16.29 13.84
C HIS A 224 -10.42 -14.90 13.61
N GLU A 225 -10.79 -14.17 14.67
CA GLU A 225 -11.46 -12.86 14.60
C GLU A 225 -10.63 -11.82 13.85
N ARG A 226 -9.31 -12.01 13.82
CA ARG A 226 -8.34 -11.16 13.15
C ARG A 226 -7.70 -11.80 11.92
N PHE A 227 -8.35 -12.77 11.31
CA PHE A 227 -7.85 -13.40 10.09
C PHE A 227 -7.49 -12.35 9.03
N ILE A 228 -6.20 -12.30 8.66
CA ILE A 228 -5.61 -11.36 7.70
C ILE A 228 -5.77 -9.88 8.13
N LEU A 229 -5.86 -9.61 9.43
CA LEU A 229 -5.84 -8.26 10.01
C LEU A 229 -4.57 -8.04 10.82
N GLY A 230 -4.04 -6.80 10.79
CA GLY A 230 -2.87 -6.39 11.55
C GLY A 230 -3.11 -6.32 13.06
N GLN A 231 -2.18 -5.74 13.83
CA GLN A 231 -2.42 -5.42 15.24
C GLN A 231 -3.37 -4.22 15.40
N THR A 232 -4.10 -4.14 16.52
CA THR A 232 -4.90 -2.95 16.86
C THR A 232 -4.05 -1.93 17.60
N VAL A 233 -4.48 -0.67 17.58
CA VAL A 233 -3.88 0.38 18.40
C VAL A 233 -3.89 -0.01 19.88
N ALA A 234 -5.01 -0.56 20.38
CA ALA A 234 -5.12 -0.99 21.78
C ALA A 234 -4.05 -2.03 22.16
N LYS A 235 -3.85 -3.07 21.33
CA LYS A 235 -2.81 -4.09 21.59
C LYS A 235 -1.40 -3.53 21.52
N MET A 236 -1.15 -2.57 20.63
CA MET A 236 0.13 -1.88 20.58
C MET A 236 0.38 -1.07 21.84
N GLN A 237 -0.63 -0.34 22.32
CA GLN A 237 -0.54 0.43 23.57
C GLN A 237 -0.36 -0.49 24.78
N GLU A 238 -1.09 -1.61 24.86
CA GLU A 238 -0.89 -2.63 25.91
C GLU A 238 0.52 -3.22 25.92
N SER A 239 1.17 -3.28 24.75
CA SER A 239 2.54 -3.79 24.61
C SER A 239 3.59 -2.78 25.07
N VAL A 240 3.23 -1.50 25.28
CA VAL A 240 4.13 -0.47 25.79
C VAL A 240 4.19 -0.57 27.32
N THR A 241 5.20 -1.25 27.85
CA THR A 241 5.43 -1.27 29.30
C THR A 241 6.26 -0.08 29.77
N GLU A 242 7.29 0.28 29.00
CA GLU A 242 8.16 1.43 29.22
C GLU A 242 8.50 2.11 27.88
N GLY A 243 8.46 3.44 27.83
CA GLY A 243 8.81 4.21 26.64
C GLY A 243 7.64 4.47 25.68
N SER A 244 7.97 4.60 24.38
CA SER A 244 7.01 4.86 23.30
C SER A 244 7.40 4.09 22.05
N ILE A 245 6.43 3.58 21.30
CA ILE A 245 6.66 3.06 19.95
C ILE A 245 6.55 4.22 18.97
N VAL A 246 7.52 4.34 18.06
CA VAL A 246 7.54 5.37 17.01
C VAL A 246 7.39 4.70 15.66
N VAL A 247 6.32 5.04 14.94
CA VAL A 247 6.08 4.59 13.56
C VAL A 247 6.33 5.76 12.63
N ILE A 248 7.36 5.68 11.81
CA ILE A 248 7.70 6.72 10.85
C ILE A 248 7.14 6.32 9.49
N ASN A 249 6.31 7.19 8.90
CA ASN A 249 5.75 7.01 7.57
C ASN A 249 6.25 8.13 6.65
N VAL A 250 6.89 7.76 5.54
CA VAL A 250 7.49 8.70 4.59
C VAL A 250 6.92 8.41 3.21
N THR A 251 6.23 9.38 2.63
CA THR A 251 5.62 9.32 1.29
C THR A 251 6.08 10.48 0.43
N ASP A 252 5.76 10.46 -0.87
CA ASP A 252 6.17 11.53 -1.79
C ASP A 252 5.48 12.88 -1.51
N PHE A 253 4.37 12.89 -0.76
CA PHE A 253 3.60 14.11 -0.48
C PHE A 253 3.59 14.51 1.01
N ARG A 254 3.93 13.60 1.92
CA ARG A 254 3.95 13.88 3.37
C ARG A 254 4.86 12.90 4.11
N SER A 255 5.51 13.39 5.17
CA SER A 255 6.27 12.58 6.12
C SER A 255 5.81 12.86 7.54
N ASP A 256 5.50 11.80 8.28
CA ASP A 256 5.02 11.90 9.65
C ASP A 256 5.62 10.81 10.54
N ALA A 257 5.57 11.02 11.86
CA ALA A 257 5.73 9.99 12.86
C ALA A 257 4.47 9.88 13.72
N ILE A 258 3.99 8.66 13.92
CA ILE A 258 2.96 8.31 14.89
C ILE A 258 3.67 7.83 16.16
N LEU A 259 3.37 8.48 17.26
CA LEU A 259 3.89 8.18 18.60
C LEU A 259 2.82 7.44 19.39
N ILE A 260 3.15 6.24 19.82
CA ILE A 260 2.27 5.36 20.58
C ILE A 260 2.82 5.23 22.00
N SER A 261 2.07 5.73 22.97
CA SER A 261 2.34 5.64 24.40
C SER A 261 1.13 5.07 25.14
N ASN A 262 1.26 4.79 26.43
CA ASN A 262 0.15 4.27 27.24
C ASN A 262 -1.07 5.19 27.15
N ASN A 263 -2.11 4.71 26.46
CA ASN A 263 -3.37 5.39 26.21
C ASN A 263 -3.29 6.72 25.42
N ILE A 264 -2.14 7.06 24.84
CA ILE A 264 -1.96 8.30 24.07
C ILE A 264 -1.44 7.96 22.67
N LEU A 265 -2.02 8.59 21.66
CA LEU A 265 -1.59 8.53 20.27
C LEU A 265 -1.37 9.97 19.78
N THR A 266 -0.15 10.32 19.42
CA THR A 266 0.19 11.64 18.87
C THR A 266 0.87 11.51 17.52
N THR A 267 0.90 12.60 16.75
CA THR A 267 1.53 12.64 15.44
C THR A 267 2.46 13.84 15.35
N ILE A 268 3.58 13.68 14.65
CA ILE A 268 4.52 14.75 14.28
C ILE A 268 4.63 14.76 12.77
N THR A 269 4.46 15.92 12.15
CA THR A 269 4.74 16.09 10.72
C THR A 269 6.17 16.62 10.53
N PHE A 270 6.88 16.11 9.52
CA PHE A 270 8.25 16.47 9.19
C PHE A 270 8.32 17.19 7.83
N PRO A 271 8.26 18.54 7.80
CA PRO A 271 8.29 19.30 6.54
C PRO A 271 9.60 19.12 5.76
N ASP A 272 10.71 18.95 6.46
CA ASP A 272 12.06 18.89 5.88
C ASP A 272 12.50 17.46 5.49
N LEU A 273 11.65 16.45 5.76
CA LEU A 273 11.93 15.06 5.43
C LEU A 273 11.17 14.69 4.15
N SER A 274 11.85 14.73 2.99
CA SER A 274 11.26 14.25 1.74
C SER A 274 11.61 12.78 1.46
N ALA A 275 10.70 12.05 0.81
CA ALA A 275 10.97 10.68 0.39
C ALA A 275 12.10 10.62 -0.66
N SER A 276 12.24 11.66 -1.49
CA SER A 276 13.35 11.78 -2.45
C SER A 276 14.69 11.85 -1.75
N ASP A 277 14.82 12.70 -0.72
CA ASP A 277 16.06 12.83 0.05
C ASP A 277 16.39 11.53 0.78
N ALA A 278 15.40 10.90 1.40
CA ALA A 278 15.56 9.59 2.05
C ALA A 278 16.07 8.53 1.07
N ARG A 279 15.47 8.41 -0.12
CA ARG A 279 15.93 7.49 -1.19
C ARG A 279 17.36 7.83 -1.64
N SER A 280 17.70 9.11 -1.77
CA SER A 280 19.05 9.55 -2.14
C SER A 280 20.11 9.11 -1.14
N TRP A 281 19.76 9.05 0.15
CA TRP A 281 20.65 8.57 1.20
C TRP A 281 20.72 7.04 1.23
N VAL A 282 19.58 6.35 1.17
CA VAL A 282 19.52 4.88 1.24
C VAL A 282 20.20 4.20 0.05
N SER A 283 20.16 4.81 -1.12
CA SER A 283 20.80 4.30 -2.33
C SER A 283 22.33 4.42 -2.37
N LYS A 284 22.94 5.14 -1.42
CA LYS A 284 24.40 5.27 -1.36
C LYS A 284 25.04 3.95 -0.92
N ASP A 285 26.14 3.59 -1.58
CA ASP A 285 27.00 2.52 -1.09
C ASP A 285 27.82 3.03 0.11
N TRP A 286 27.54 2.46 1.28
CA TRP A 286 28.20 2.79 2.53
C TRP A 286 29.49 1.99 2.77
N SER A 287 29.75 0.97 1.94
CA SER A 287 30.89 0.07 2.12
C SER A 287 32.07 0.45 1.22
N THR A 288 33.30 0.35 1.73
CA THR A 288 34.50 0.36 0.89
C THR A 288 35.58 -0.51 1.51
N LYS A 289 36.33 -1.23 0.65
CA LYS A 289 37.50 -2.01 1.07
C LYS A 289 38.81 -1.21 0.96
N LYS A 290 38.78 -0.01 0.38
CA LYS A 290 39.97 0.81 0.12
C LYS A 290 40.17 1.83 1.24
N LYS A 291 41.28 1.72 1.98
CA LYS A 291 41.62 2.65 3.07
C LYS A 291 41.65 4.12 2.64
N ALA A 292 42.04 4.43 1.41
CA ALA A 292 42.09 5.80 0.89
C ALA A 292 40.70 6.45 0.76
N GLU A 293 39.65 5.66 0.53
CA GLU A 293 38.26 6.14 0.35
C GLU A 293 37.47 6.16 1.67
N GLN A 294 37.96 5.46 2.70
CA GLN A 294 37.28 5.31 4.00
C GLN A 294 36.97 6.65 4.67
N ARG A 295 37.89 7.62 4.62
CA ARG A 295 37.67 8.94 5.22
C ARG A 295 36.53 9.70 4.53
N GLY A 296 36.45 9.62 3.20
CA GLY A 296 35.37 10.24 2.43
C GLY A 296 34.01 9.59 2.72
N LYS A 297 33.96 8.25 2.81
CA LYS A 297 32.74 7.52 3.17
C LYS A 297 32.28 7.80 4.60
N ASN A 298 33.21 7.88 5.55
CA ASN A 298 32.89 8.24 6.94
C ASN A 298 32.31 9.66 7.02
N ASN A 299 32.85 10.63 6.27
CA ASN A 299 32.28 11.98 6.22
C ASN A 299 30.86 11.97 5.65
N GLN A 300 30.61 11.25 4.54
CA GLN A 300 29.27 11.11 3.98
C GLN A 300 28.28 10.46 4.97
N PHE A 301 28.76 9.53 5.81
CA PHE A 301 27.93 8.89 6.83
C PHE A 301 27.60 9.86 7.97
N LEU A 302 28.54 10.72 8.36
CA LEU A 302 28.28 11.80 9.31
C LEU A 302 27.28 12.82 8.76
N ASP A 303 27.36 13.16 7.47
CA ASP A 303 26.39 14.03 6.81
C ASP A 303 24.99 13.40 6.81
N TYR A 304 24.89 12.09 6.55
CA TYR A 304 23.64 11.34 6.66
C TYR A 304 23.06 11.36 8.08
N LEU A 305 23.87 11.06 9.10
CA LEU A 305 23.42 11.08 10.49
C LEU A 305 23.00 12.49 10.93
N SER A 306 23.74 13.50 10.49
CA SER A 306 23.38 14.90 10.74
C SER A 306 22.05 15.26 10.09
N TRP A 307 21.85 14.88 8.82
CA TRP A 307 20.57 15.08 8.14
C TRP A 307 19.43 14.35 8.86
N LEU A 308 19.59 13.06 9.19
CA LEU A 308 18.57 12.26 9.87
C LEU A 308 18.22 12.83 11.24
N TRP A 309 19.22 13.34 11.97
CA TRP A 309 19.03 14.02 13.23
C TRP A 309 18.13 15.25 13.10
N HIS A 310 18.45 16.14 12.17
CA HIS A 310 17.72 17.40 11.99
C HIS A 310 16.35 17.19 11.35
N ALA A 311 16.23 16.30 10.37
CA ALA A 311 15.00 16.07 9.63
C ALA A 311 13.94 15.29 10.43
N CYS A 312 14.34 14.45 11.40
CA CYS A 312 13.42 13.51 12.04
C CYS A 312 13.69 13.30 13.54
N VAL A 313 14.87 12.80 13.91
CA VAL A 313 15.12 12.26 15.26
C VAL A 313 15.00 13.32 16.35
N LYS A 314 15.52 14.52 16.10
CA LYS A 314 15.45 15.64 17.06
C LYS A 314 14.02 16.00 17.43
N HIS A 315 13.11 16.01 16.45
CA HIS A 315 11.70 16.33 16.65
C HIS A 315 10.99 15.25 17.46
N ILE A 316 11.23 13.98 17.15
CA ILE A 316 10.69 12.83 17.89
C ILE A 316 11.12 12.89 19.37
N LEU A 317 12.41 13.09 19.64
CA LEU A 317 12.92 13.12 21.01
C LEU A 317 12.40 14.32 21.80
N ALA A 318 12.23 15.47 21.17
CA ALA A 318 11.63 16.64 21.80
C ALA A 318 10.19 16.36 22.24
N GLU A 319 9.39 15.72 21.39
CA GLU A 319 7.98 15.40 21.67
C GLU A 319 7.84 14.33 22.77
N ILE A 320 8.64 13.26 22.71
CA ILE A 320 8.65 12.22 23.75
C ILE A 320 9.04 12.84 25.11
N SER A 321 10.05 13.72 25.13
CA SER A 321 10.48 14.40 26.36
C SER A 321 9.42 15.36 26.91
N ALA A 322 8.64 16.01 26.04
CA ALA A 322 7.52 16.86 26.45
C ALA A 322 6.38 16.02 27.05
N THR A 323 6.08 14.87 26.44
CA THR A 323 5.00 13.98 26.86
C THR A 323 5.32 13.26 28.19
N GLN A 324 6.59 12.92 28.44
CA GLN A 324 7.02 12.30 29.70
C GLN A 324 7.08 13.25 30.90
N LYS A 325 7.09 14.58 30.69
CA LYS A 325 7.14 15.57 31.79
C LYS A 325 5.83 15.71 32.59
N HIS A 326 4.76 15.05 32.17
CA HIS A 326 3.53 14.89 32.96
C HIS A 326 3.23 13.40 33.11
N PRO A 327 3.79 12.73 34.14
CA PRO A 327 3.13 12.71 35.45
C PRO A 327 4.10 12.55 36.64
N SER A 328 4.38 13.64 37.35
CA SER A 328 4.52 13.64 38.82
C SER A 328 4.62 15.08 39.33
N GLU A 329 3.47 15.73 39.54
CA GLU A 329 3.38 16.74 40.61
C GLU A 329 3.48 16.01 41.96
N GLY A 330 4.67 15.49 42.25
CA GLY A 330 5.09 15.08 43.57
C GLY A 330 6.20 16.03 43.97
N LEU A 331 5.86 17.04 44.75
CA LEU A 331 6.79 18.03 45.32
C LEU A 331 8.05 17.36 45.90
N PRO A 332 9.20 18.06 45.90
CA PRO A 332 10.42 17.53 46.49
C PRO A 332 10.20 17.32 48.00
N GLN A 333 10.35 16.09 48.47
CA GLN A 333 10.53 15.85 49.90
C GLN A 333 11.92 16.36 50.28
N VAL A 334 11.93 17.31 51.22
CA VAL A 334 13.10 17.86 51.90
C VAL A 334 13.77 16.78 52.76
#